data_AF-A0A3A6PJP9-F1
#
_entry.id   AF-A0A3A6PJP9-F1
#
_cell.length_a   1.000
_cell.length_b   1.000
_cell.length_c   1.000
_cell.angle_alpha   90.00
_cell.angle_beta   90.00
_cell.angle_gamma   90.00
#
_symmetry.space_group_name_H-M   'P 1'
#
loop_
_entity.id
_entity.type
_entity.pdbx_description
1 polymer ?
#
loop_
_entity_poly.entity_id
_entity_poly.type
_entity_poly.pdbx_seq_one_letter_code
_entity_poly.pdbx_strand_id
1 'polypeptide(L)'
;MNKYKRFIQNQYEKAKSTASGFLSSKDEDEEEGSVEINSQYYVELKAIADKQGTNVQAIVNEIIVQYMISVKAQNESSPISVAQKEDNPLLYLDGICKLKD
;
A
#
# COMPACT_ATOMS: atom_id res chain seq x y z
N MET A 1 -10.55 -42.76 -26.05
CA MET A 1 -9.71 -42.15 -24.98
C MET A 1 -9.07 -40.79 -25.34
N ASN A 2 -9.17 -40.26 -26.57
CA ASN A 2 -8.43 -39.04 -26.98
C ASN A 2 -9.14 -37.70 -26.76
N LYS A 3 -10.46 -37.69 -26.51
CA LYS A 3 -11.24 -36.45 -26.34
C LYS A 3 -11.02 -35.80 -24.97
N TYR A 4 -10.90 -36.62 -23.92
CA TYR A 4 -10.68 -36.15 -22.55
C TYR A 4 -9.28 -35.54 -22.38
N LYS A 5 -8.24 -36.19 -22.94
CA LYS A 5 -6.87 -35.66 -22.94
C LYS A 5 -6.78 -34.29 -23.63
N ARG A 6 -7.49 -34.13 -24.75
CA ARG A 6 -7.56 -32.85 -25.48
C ARG A 6 -8.35 -31.78 -24.73
N PHE A 7 -9.36 -32.16 -23.95
CA PHE A 7 -10.12 -31.23 -23.12
C PHE A 7 -9.27 -30.68 -21.97
N ILE A 8 -8.59 -31.56 -21.21
CA ILE A 8 -7.71 -31.15 -20.10
C ILE A 8 -6.58 -30.24 -20.58
N GLN A 9 -5.97 -30.56 -21.73
CA GLN A 9 -4.92 -29.74 -22.32
C GLN A 9 -5.43 -28.34 -22.71
N ASN A 10 -6.64 -28.26 -23.28
CA ASN A 10 -7.25 -26.99 -23.66
C ASN A 10 -7.63 -26.13 -22.43
N GLN A 11 -8.04 -26.76 -21.32
CA GLN A 11 -8.28 -26.04 -20.06
C GLN A 11 -6.98 -25.52 -19.43
N TYR A 12 -5.92 -26.31 -19.49
CA TYR A 12 -4.60 -25.89 -19.00
C TYR A 12 -4.04 -24.72 -19.82
N GLU A 13 -4.16 -24.76 -21.15
CA GLU A 13 -3.75 -23.65 -22.03
C GLU A 13 -4.58 -22.39 -21.79
N LYS A 14 -5.90 -22.52 -21.60
CA LYS A 14 -6.77 -21.40 -21.23
C LYS A 14 -6.39 -20.78 -19.89
N ALA A 15 -6.14 -21.61 -18.87
CA ALA A 15 -5.71 -21.14 -17.55
C ALA A 15 -4.35 -20.43 -17.63
N LYS A 16 -3.39 -21.00 -18.39
CA LYS A 16 -2.08 -20.38 -18.62
C LYS A 16 -2.19 -19.03 -19.32
N SER A 17 -2.98 -18.95 -20.39
CA SER A 17 -3.18 -17.69 -21.13
C SER A 17 -3.89 -16.62 -20.30
N THR A 18 -4.82 -17.02 -19.43
CA THR A 18 -5.55 -16.10 -18.54
C THR A 18 -4.62 -15.59 -17.43
N ALA A 19 -3.82 -16.47 -16.82
CA ALA A 19 -2.85 -16.09 -15.80
C ALA A 19 -1.73 -15.21 -16.35
N SER A 20 -1.23 -15.50 -17.56
CA SER A 20 -0.25 -14.65 -18.24
C SER A 20 -0.80 -13.26 -18.57
N GLY A 21 -2.07 -13.16 -18.97
CA GLY A 21 -2.74 -11.87 -19.16
C GLY A 21 -2.86 -11.05 -17.86
N PHE A 22 -3.10 -11.71 -16.72
CA PHE A 22 -3.22 -11.05 -15.42
C PHE A 22 -1.88 -10.58 -14.84
N LEU A 23 -0.78 -11.29 -15.14
CA LEU A 23 0.57 -10.91 -14.72
C LEU A 23 1.17 -9.82 -15.63
N SER A 24 0.78 -9.76 -16.90
CA SER A 24 1.31 -8.80 -17.88
C SER A 24 0.76 -7.39 -17.73
N SER A 25 -0.28 -7.18 -16.92
CA SER A 25 -0.87 -5.84 -16.68
C SER A 25 -0.25 -5.12 -15.48
N LYS A 26 0.81 -5.67 -14.88
CA LYS A 26 1.43 -5.15 -13.66
C LYS A 26 2.86 -4.63 -13.88
N ASP A 27 3.15 -4.21 -15.11
CA ASP A 27 4.13 -3.16 -15.33
C ASP A 27 3.35 -1.84 -15.27
N GLU A 28 2.80 -1.54 -14.08
CA GLU A 28 2.51 -0.16 -13.72
C GLU A 28 3.87 0.50 -13.68
N ASP A 29 4.24 1.20 -14.76
CA ASP A 29 5.29 2.20 -14.72
C ASP A 29 5.13 2.94 -13.40
N GLU A 30 6.13 2.87 -12.51
CA GLU A 30 6.10 3.61 -11.25
C GLU A 30 5.85 5.07 -11.62
N GLU A 31 4.60 5.52 -11.48
CA GLU A 31 4.24 6.90 -11.77
C GLU A 31 5.11 7.74 -10.85
N GLU A 32 6.12 8.40 -11.43
CA GLU A 32 6.95 9.37 -10.72
C GLU A 32 6.02 10.49 -10.26
N GLY A 33 5.46 10.32 -9.07
CA GLY A 33 4.58 11.29 -8.45
C GLY A 33 5.33 12.58 -8.23
N SER A 34 4.82 13.68 -8.78
CA SER A 34 5.36 15.01 -8.52
C SER A 34 4.65 15.63 -7.31
N VAL A 35 5.42 16.27 -6.43
CA VAL A 35 4.90 16.99 -5.26
C VAL A 35 5.24 18.46 -5.44
N GLU A 36 4.21 19.31 -5.47
CA GLU A 36 4.39 20.76 -5.50
C GLU A 36 4.74 21.28 -4.11
N ILE A 37 5.87 21.99 -4.02
CA ILE A 37 6.37 22.57 -2.77
C ILE A 37 6.55 24.07 -2.99
N ASN A 38 6.21 24.88 -1.97
CA ASN A 38 6.48 26.31 -2.01
C ASN A 38 7.99 26.58 -2.22
N SER A 39 8.31 27.51 -3.11
CA SER A 39 9.69 27.86 -3.46
C SER A 39 10.57 28.20 -2.24
N GLN A 40 10.02 28.83 -1.21
CA GLN A 40 10.79 29.17 -0.01
C GLN A 40 11.23 27.92 0.76
N TYR A 41 10.31 26.98 0.96
CA TYR A 41 10.60 25.71 1.65
C TYR A 41 11.48 24.79 0.82
N TYR A 42 11.37 24.83 -0.51
CA TYR A 42 12.27 24.09 -1.39
C TYR A 42 13.74 24.53 -1.20
N VAL A 43 13.99 25.85 -1.07
CA VAL A 43 15.35 26.37 -0.83
C VAL A 43 15.91 25.88 0.51
N GLU A 44 15.09 25.87 1.56
CA GLU A 44 15.49 25.36 2.88
C GLU A 44 15.77 23.86 2.85
N LEU A 45 14.89 23.07 2.23
CA LEU A 45 15.08 21.62 2.06
C LEU A 45 16.34 21.31 1.24
N LYS A 46 16.61 22.10 0.21
CA LYS A 46 17.82 21.96 -0.60
C LYS A 46 19.08 22.23 0.21
N ALA A 47 19.10 23.28 1.02
CA ALA A 47 20.25 23.56 1.89
C ALA A 47 20.51 22.43 2.91
N ILE A 48 19.45 21.78 3.40
CA ILE A 48 19.56 20.63 4.29
C ILE A 48 20.09 19.41 3.53
N ALA A 49 19.58 19.14 2.32
CA ALA A 49 20.04 18.05 1.46
C ALA A 49 21.54 18.20 1.14
N ASP A 50 21.96 19.40 0.75
CA ASP A 50 23.35 19.72 0.44
C ASP A 50 24.25 19.50 1.66
N LYS A 51 23.79 19.86 2.86
CA LYS A 51 24.53 19.64 4.12
C LYS A 51 24.64 18.16 4.49
N GLN A 52 23.61 17.37 4.21
CA GLN A 52 23.56 15.94 4.53
C GLN A 52 24.17 15.06 3.42
N GLY A 53 24.52 15.64 2.27
CA GLY A 53 25.00 14.90 1.10
C GLY A 53 23.91 14.02 0.48
N THR A 54 22.64 14.43 0.58
CA THR A 54 21.47 13.72 0.06
C THR A 54 20.76 14.57 -1.01
N ASN A 55 19.55 14.18 -1.42
CA ASN A 55 18.70 14.97 -2.31
C ASN A 55 17.39 15.37 -1.59
N VAL A 56 16.71 16.37 -2.14
CA VAL A 56 15.44 16.89 -1.57
C VAL A 56 14.37 15.79 -1.52
N GLN A 57 14.34 14.90 -2.51
CA GLN A 57 13.38 13.78 -2.57
C GLN A 57 13.54 12.83 -1.38
N ALA A 58 14.77 12.48 -1.00
CA ALA A 58 15.06 11.61 0.14
C ALA A 58 14.55 12.22 1.45
N ILE A 59 14.77 13.53 1.65
CA ILE A 59 14.26 14.25 2.82
C ILE A 59 12.74 14.26 2.83
N VAL A 60 12.10 14.59 1.70
CA VAL A 60 10.63 14.63 1.61
C VAL A 60 10.03 13.24 1.86
N ASN A 61 10.61 12.19 1.29
CA ASN A 61 10.18 10.81 1.51
C ASN A 61 10.29 10.42 2.99
N GLU A 62 11.38 10.80 3.67
CA GLU A 62 11.55 10.55 5.09
C GLU A 62 10.48 11.27 5.92
N ILE A 63 10.19 12.54 5.62
CA ILE A 63 9.14 13.32 6.27
C ILE A 63 7.77 12.65 6.09
N ILE A 64 7.46 12.19 4.88
CA ILE A 64 6.20 11.49 4.57
C ILE A 64 6.08 10.23 5.42
N VAL A 65 7.13 9.41 5.50
CA VAL A 65 7.13 8.18 6.32
C VAL A 65 6.90 8.51 7.79
N GLN A 66 7.60 9.51 8.33
CA GLN A 66 7.45 9.93 9.73
C GLN A 66 6.04 10.46 10.03
N TYR A 67 5.46 11.21 9.09
CA TYR A 67 4.08 11.68 9.19
C TYR A 67 3.10 10.51 9.21
N MET A 68 3.24 9.55 8.30
CA MET A 68 2.38 8.36 8.26
C MET A 68 2.48 7.53 9.55
N ILE A 69 3.67 7.36 10.12
CA ILE A 69 3.87 6.68 11.40
C ILE A 69 3.12 7.43 12.51
N SER A 70 3.27 8.76 12.56
CA SER A 70 2.62 9.60 13.57
C SER A 70 1.10 9.56 13.45
N VAL A 71 0.57 9.62 12.23
CA VAL A 71 -0.88 9.53 11.95
C VAL A 71 -1.42 8.14 12.29
N LYS A 72 -0.69 7.06 11.97
CA LYS A 72 -1.08 5.71 12.40
C LYS A 72 -1.10 5.60 13.91
N ALA A 73 -0.09 6.09 14.62
CA ALA A 73 -0.07 6.07 16.08
C ALA A 73 -1.26 6.83 16.70
N GLN A 74 -1.69 7.92 16.08
CA GLN A 74 -2.87 8.68 16.51
C GLN A 74 -4.19 7.97 16.17
N ASN A 75 -4.27 7.32 15.01
CA ASN A 75 -5.48 6.63 14.54
C ASN A 75 -5.63 5.20 15.09
N GLU A 76 -4.55 4.59 15.58
CA GLU A 76 -4.56 3.24 16.17
C GLU A 76 -5.14 3.20 17.58
N SER A 77 -5.55 4.33 18.18
CA SER A 77 -6.08 4.32 19.55
C SER A 77 -7.26 5.25 19.78
N SER A 78 -8.43 4.79 19.35
CA SER A 78 -9.52 4.73 20.32
C SER A 78 -9.98 3.27 20.41
N PRO A 79 -9.60 2.53 21.46
CA PRO A 79 -10.17 1.21 21.66
C PRO A 79 -11.69 1.34 21.70
N ILE A 80 -12.38 0.56 20.86
CA ILE A 80 -13.84 0.55 20.80
C ILE A 80 -14.35 0.31 22.22
N SER A 81 -15.13 1.25 22.75
CA SER A 81 -15.56 1.22 24.14
C SER A 81 -16.51 0.05 24.38
N VAL A 82 -16.65 -0.38 25.65
CA VAL A 82 -17.59 -1.46 25.99
C VAL A 82 -19.02 -1.05 25.64
N ALA A 83 -19.40 0.21 25.90
CA ALA A 83 -20.71 0.73 25.54
C ALA A 83 -20.99 0.64 24.02
N GLN A 84 -20.01 0.97 23.17
CA GLN A 84 -20.16 0.83 21.71
C GLN A 84 -20.31 -0.63 21.27
N LYS A 85 -19.67 -1.56 21.98
CA LYS A 85 -19.77 -3.00 21.70
C LYS A 85 -21.08 -3.60 22.20
N GLU A 86 -21.65 -3.08 23.27
CA GLU A 86 -22.98 -3.44 23.77
C GLU A 86 -24.07 -2.96 22.81
N ASP A 87 -23.92 -1.76 22.23
CA ASP A 87 -24.81 -1.22 21.20
C ASP A 87 -24.66 -1.95 19.85
N ASN A 88 -23.45 -2.39 19.50
CA ASN A 88 -23.18 -3.17 18.29
C ASN A 88 -22.22 -4.35 18.55
N PRO A 89 -22.74 -5.56 18.77
CA PRO A 89 -21.93 -6.73 19.10
C PRO A 89 -21.03 -7.23 17.94
N LEU A 90 -21.24 -6.77 16.70
CA LEU A 90 -20.34 -7.11 15.60
C LEU A 90 -18.97 -6.45 15.74
N LEU A 91 -18.86 -5.38 16.55
CA LEU A 91 -17.60 -4.71 16.84
C LEU A 91 -16.62 -5.55 17.68
N TYR A 92 -17.09 -6.63 18.33
CA TYR A 92 -16.20 -7.61 18.95
C TYR A 92 -15.37 -8.38 17.90
N LEU A 93 -15.89 -8.53 16.69
CA LEU A 93 -15.23 -9.26 15.60
C LEU A 93 -14.14 -8.43 14.92
N ASP A 94 -14.28 -7.09 14.86
CA ASP A 94 -13.28 -6.18 14.28
C ASP A 94 -11.91 -6.31 14.96
N GLY A 95 -11.89 -6.52 16.30
CA GLY A 95 -10.67 -6.77 17.05
C GLY A 95 -10.02 -8.14 16.78
N ILE A 96 -10.79 -9.13 16.32
CA ILE A 96 -10.31 -10.49 16.03
C ILE A 96 -9.71 -10.56 14.61
N CYS A 97 -10.28 -9.81 13.66
CA CYS A 97 -9.83 -9.83 12.26
C CYS A 97 -8.51 -9.07 11.99
N LYS A 98 -8.01 -8.28 12.94
CA LYS A 98 -6.79 -7.46 12.78
C LYS A 98 -5.47 -8.18 13.13
N LEU A 99 -5.53 -9.43 13.62
CA LEU A 99 -4.35 -10.30 13.71
C LEU A 99 -4.07 -10.92 12.33
N LYS A 100 -3.16 -10.30 11.58
CA LYS A 100 -2.44 -10.97 10.49
C LYS A 100 -0.95 -10.93 10.82
N ASP A 101 -0.36 -12.13 10.93
CA ASP A 101 1.08 -12.38 10.95
C ASP A 101 1.75 -11.92 9.65
#